data_AF-A0A154QIC4-F1
#
_entry.id   AF-A0A154QIC4-F1
#
_cell.length_a   1.000
_cell.length_b   1.000
_cell.length_c   1.000
_cell.angle_alpha   90.00
_cell.angle_beta   90.00
_cell.angle_gamma   90.00
#
_symmetry.space_group_name_H-M   'P 1'
#
loop_
_entity.id
_entity.type
_entity.pdbx_description
1 polymer ?
#
loop_
_entity_poly.entity_id
_entity_poly.type
_entity_poly.pdbx_seq_one_letter_code
_entity_poly.pdbx_strand_id
1 'polypeptide(L)'
;MKTEQSAFAKRLVAALEAAGIEASSTVLEKLVPQHGGEAVTSQAVSGWLNGKHIPKQANLQALARIAGIPPYELQFGTSTHKGVREANSAWPDHVRGHDRLAFEAFLTLSDMQRKVVRELIALLATSAHKRSGSR
;
A
#
# COMPACT_ATOMS: atom_id res chain seq x y z
N MET A 1 -22.20 21.04 1.36
CA MET A 1 -20.80 21.23 0.91
C MET A 1 -19.98 20.08 1.47
N LYS A 2 -19.35 19.24 0.64
CA LYS A 2 -18.45 18.18 1.14
C LYS A 2 -17.09 18.83 1.43
N THR A 3 -16.66 18.80 2.69
CA THR A 3 -15.38 19.39 3.09
C THR A 3 -14.23 18.47 2.68
N GLU A 4 -13.03 19.02 2.48
CA GLU A 4 -11.85 18.25 2.06
C GLU A 4 -11.52 17.10 3.03
N GLN A 5 -11.77 17.32 4.33
CA GLN A 5 -11.59 16.29 5.35
C GLN A 5 -12.53 15.09 5.14
N SER A 6 -13.77 15.33 4.71
CA SER A 6 -14.73 14.27 4.40
C SER A 6 -14.36 13.52 3.11
N ALA A 7 -13.80 14.22 2.13
CA ALA A 7 -13.30 13.60 0.90
C ALA A 7 -12.08 12.70 1.17
N PHE A 8 -11.13 13.19 1.98
CA PHE A 8 -9.99 12.41 2.46
C PHE A 8 -10.44 11.13 3.19
N ALA A 9 -11.36 11.25 4.13
CA ALA A 9 -11.86 10.12 4.91
C ALA A 9 -12.44 9.01 4.02
N LYS A 10 -13.23 9.39 3.02
CA LYS A 10 -13.80 8.44 2.05
C LYS A 10 -12.71 7.73 1.23
N ARG A 11 -11.70 8.48 0.78
CA ARG A 11 -10.55 7.90 0.07
C ARG A 11 -9.79 6.92 0.97
N LEU A 12 -9.56 7.28 2.23
CA LEU A 12 -8.87 6.45 3.19
C LEU A 12 -9.62 5.13 3.43
N VAL A 13 -10.91 5.19 3.73
CA VAL A 13 -11.73 3.98 3.97
C VAL A 13 -11.73 3.09 2.74
N ALA A 14 -11.99 3.65 1.55
CA ALA A 14 -12.00 2.87 0.31
C ALA A 14 -10.63 2.24 0.00
N ALA A 15 -9.53 2.95 0.27
CA ALA A 15 -8.19 2.43 0.03
C ALA A 15 -7.81 1.31 1.02
N LEU A 16 -8.24 1.42 2.28
CA LEU A 16 -8.06 0.35 3.27
C LEU A 16 -8.88 -0.89 2.91
N GLU A 17 -10.15 -0.72 2.52
CA GLU A 17 -11.00 -1.82 2.05
C GLU A 17 -10.41 -2.51 0.81
N ALA A 18 -9.91 -1.74 -0.16
CA ALA A 18 -9.25 -2.27 -1.35
C ALA A 18 -7.93 -3.01 -1.03
N ALA A 19 -7.27 -2.64 0.07
CA ALA A 19 -6.09 -3.33 0.59
C ALA A 19 -6.44 -4.55 1.48
N GLY A 20 -7.72 -4.82 1.74
CA GLY A 20 -8.15 -5.89 2.66
C GLY A 20 -7.88 -5.58 4.13
N ILE A 21 -7.72 -4.30 4.48
CA ILE A 21 -7.41 -3.83 5.82
C ILE A 21 -8.68 -3.28 6.46
N GLU A 22 -8.98 -3.72 7.67
CA GLU A 22 -10.13 -3.21 8.43
C GLU A 22 -9.94 -1.72 8.74
N ALA A 23 -10.91 -0.90 8.33
CA ALA A 23 -10.97 0.54 8.61
C ALA A 23 -11.36 0.82 10.08
N SER A 24 -10.57 0.29 11.01
CA SER A 24 -10.81 0.32 12.45
C SER A 24 -9.75 1.14 13.17
N SER A 25 -10.21 2.00 14.09
CA SER A 25 -9.33 2.88 14.86
C SER A 25 -8.30 2.11 15.67
N THR A 26 -8.69 0.98 16.26
CA THR A 26 -7.80 0.12 17.05
C THR A 26 -6.73 -0.55 16.20
N VAL A 27 -7.06 -0.93 14.97
CA VAL A 27 -6.13 -1.58 14.03
C VAL A 27 -5.10 -0.57 13.56
N LEU A 28 -5.56 0.57 13.06
CA LEU A 28 -4.70 1.61 12.51
C LEU A 28 -3.85 2.31 13.57
N GLU A 29 -4.35 2.47 14.81
CA GLU A 29 -3.56 2.99 15.93
C GLU A 29 -2.27 2.19 16.14
N LYS A 30 -2.35 0.85 15.99
CA LYS A 30 -1.19 -0.03 16.11
C LYS A 30 -0.30 -0.03 14.85
N LEU A 31 -0.91 0.04 13.67
CA LEU A 31 -0.19 -0.04 12.40
C LEU A 31 0.56 1.24 12.03
N VAL A 32 0.01 2.42 12.36
CA VAL A 32 0.61 3.71 11.96
C VAL A 32 2.07 3.85 12.43
N PRO A 33 2.41 3.60 13.70
CA PRO A 33 3.81 3.66 14.14
C PRO A 33 4.70 2.60 13.50
N GLN A 34 4.18 1.40 13.27
CA GLN A 34 4.91 0.29 12.63
C GLN A 34 5.26 0.61 11.16
N HIS A 35 4.49 1.48 10.53
CA HIS A 35 4.69 1.93 9.15
C HIS A 35 5.26 3.34 9.12
N GLY A 36 6.11 3.70 10.09
CA GLY A 36 6.90 4.93 10.13
C GLY A 36 6.10 6.21 10.34
N GLY A 37 4.90 6.11 10.91
CA GLY A 37 4.14 7.24 11.45
C GLY A 37 4.50 7.53 12.91
N GLU A 38 3.96 8.63 13.43
CA GLU A 38 4.03 8.98 14.85
C GLU A 38 3.05 8.13 15.67
N ALA A 39 3.29 8.01 16.98
CA ALA A 39 2.34 7.43 17.91
C ALA A 39 1.03 8.23 17.91
N VAL A 40 -0.09 7.55 17.73
CA VAL A 40 -1.42 8.16 17.57
C VAL A 40 -2.40 7.48 18.50
N THR A 41 -3.51 8.15 18.81
CA THR A 41 -4.58 7.57 19.63
C THR A 41 -5.72 7.07 18.76
N SER A 42 -6.46 6.07 19.24
CA SER A 42 -7.72 5.62 18.61
C SER A 42 -8.69 6.79 18.30
N GLN A 43 -8.74 7.81 19.18
CA GLN A 43 -9.58 9.00 18.96
C GLN A 43 -9.14 9.81 17.74
N ALA A 44 -7.83 9.99 17.55
CA ALA A 44 -7.29 10.70 16.39
C ALA A 44 -7.61 9.94 15.10
N VAL A 45 -7.38 8.62 15.09
CA VAL A 45 -7.69 7.76 13.95
C VAL A 45 -9.18 7.76 13.61
N SER A 46 -10.06 7.63 14.61
CA SER A 46 -11.50 7.80 14.45
C SER A 46 -11.84 9.15 13.81
N GLY A 47 -11.12 10.21 14.18
CA GLY A 47 -11.27 11.53 13.58
C GLY A 47 -10.95 11.54 12.08
N TRP A 48 -9.93 10.80 11.66
CA TRP A 48 -9.53 10.71 10.24
C TRP A 48 -10.52 9.88 9.42
N LEU A 49 -10.94 8.73 9.94
CA LEU A 49 -11.90 7.84 9.27
C LEU A 49 -13.29 8.48 9.13
N ASN A 50 -13.66 9.38 10.04
CA ASN A 50 -14.93 10.13 9.98
C ASN A 50 -14.79 11.51 9.32
N GLY A 51 -13.60 11.90 8.87
CA GLY A 51 -13.38 13.17 8.19
C GLY A 51 -13.53 14.41 9.07
N LYS A 52 -13.23 14.29 10.37
CA LYS A 52 -13.18 15.44 11.30
C LYS A 52 -11.94 16.31 11.06
N HIS A 53 -10.81 15.70 10.73
CA HIS A 53 -9.55 16.38 10.44
C HIS A 53 -8.61 15.48 9.64
N ILE A 54 -7.58 16.07 9.03
CA ILE A 54 -6.55 15.35 8.25
C ILE A 54 -5.32 15.12 9.14
N PRO A 55 -4.68 13.93 9.07
CA PRO A 55 -3.45 13.65 9.80
C PRO A 55 -2.27 14.53 9.38
N LYS A 56 -1.25 14.63 10.24
CA LYS A 56 0.05 15.22 9.87
C LYS A 56 0.76 14.38 8.80
N GLN A 57 1.73 14.99 8.13
CA GLN A 57 2.45 14.40 7.00
C GLN A 57 3.02 13.01 7.28
N ALA A 58 3.68 12.79 8.42
CA ALA A 58 4.24 11.48 8.78
C ALA A 58 3.15 10.39 8.87
N ASN A 59 2.02 10.70 9.50
CA ASN A 59 0.90 9.77 9.65
C ASN A 59 0.15 9.57 8.33
N LEU A 60 0.04 10.60 7.50
CA LEU A 60 -0.51 10.49 6.15
C LEU A 60 0.32 9.53 5.29
N GLN A 61 1.64 9.67 5.32
CA GLN A 61 2.55 8.75 4.62
C GLN A 61 2.44 7.33 5.15
N ALA A 62 2.32 7.15 6.47
CA ALA A 62 2.10 5.84 7.08
C ALA A 62 0.78 5.20 6.61
N LEU A 63 -0.33 5.95 6.61
CA LEU A 63 -1.62 5.47 6.11
C LEU A 63 -1.58 5.12 4.62
N ALA A 64 -0.86 5.91 3.81
CA ALA A 64 -0.66 5.63 2.39
C ALA A 64 0.13 4.33 2.17
N ARG A 65 1.19 4.10 2.96
CA ARG A 65 1.93 2.83 2.96
C ARG A 65 1.04 1.65 3.36
N ILE A 66 0.27 1.78 4.44
CA ILE A 66 -0.68 0.77 4.90
C ILE A 66 -1.69 0.44 3.79
N ALA A 67 -2.28 1.45 3.15
CA ALA A 67 -3.26 1.28 2.09
C ALA A 67 -2.64 0.90 0.72
N GLY A 68 -1.31 0.88 0.59
CA GLY A 68 -0.63 0.52 -0.65
C GLY A 68 -0.77 1.54 -1.80
N ILE A 69 -1.16 2.78 -1.52
CA ILE A 69 -1.35 3.84 -2.53
C ILE A 69 -0.40 5.02 -2.31
N PRO A 70 -0.12 5.87 -3.32
CA PRO A 70 0.68 7.07 -3.15
C PRO A 70 0.06 8.08 -2.16
N PRO A 71 0.87 8.80 -1.36
CA PRO A 71 0.37 9.81 -0.41
C PRO A 71 -0.47 10.91 -1.07
N TYR A 72 -0.08 11.38 -2.26
CA TYR A 72 -0.82 12.42 -2.98
C TYR A 72 -2.19 11.94 -3.44
N GLU A 73 -2.31 10.65 -3.79
CA GLU A 73 -3.57 10.04 -4.21
C GLU A 73 -4.52 9.90 -3.03
N LEU A 74 -4.01 9.51 -1.87
CA LEU A 74 -4.80 9.50 -0.63
C LEU A 74 -5.26 10.93 -0.25
N GLN A 75 -4.37 11.91 -0.39
CA GLN A 75 -4.61 13.29 0.00
C GLN A 75 -5.59 14.01 -0.92
N PHE A 76 -5.43 13.91 -2.25
CA PHE A 76 -6.19 14.73 -3.22
C PHE A 76 -7.06 13.91 -4.18
N GLY A 77 -6.90 12.59 -4.22
CA GLY A 77 -7.52 11.71 -5.21
C GLY A 77 -6.79 11.72 -6.56
N THR A 78 -7.11 10.75 -7.41
CA THR A 78 -6.54 10.56 -8.75
C THR A 78 -7.02 11.59 -9.79
N SER A 79 -7.98 12.46 -9.44
CA SER A 79 -8.68 13.31 -10.41
C SER A 79 -8.00 14.64 -10.72
N THR A 80 -6.95 15.04 -9.99
CA THR A 80 -6.40 16.42 -10.08
C THR A 80 -5.01 16.54 -10.72
N HIS A 81 -4.30 15.44 -11.00
CA HIS A 81 -2.97 15.54 -11.62
C HIS A 81 -2.82 14.58 -12.80
N LYS A 82 -3.40 14.97 -13.94
CA LYS A 82 -2.98 14.47 -15.27
C LYS A 82 -1.56 14.89 -15.66
N GLY A 83 -0.89 15.71 -14.85
CA GLY A 83 0.48 16.20 -15.09
C GLY A 83 1.35 15.97 -13.87
N VAL A 84 1.82 14.73 -13.69
CA VAL A 84 3.22 14.30 -13.57
C VAL A 84 3.13 12.77 -13.54
N ARG A 85 3.05 12.18 -14.74
CA ARG A 85 3.39 10.76 -14.93
C ARG A 85 4.91 10.67 -14.84
N GLU A 86 5.46 10.67 -13.64
CA GLU A 86 6.68 9.90 -13.45
C GLU A 86 6.27 8.43 -13.45
N ALA A 87 6.99 7.66 -14.26
CA ALA A 87 6.68 6.29 -14.60
C ALA A 87 6.67 5.38 -13.36
N ASN A 88 5.56 5.34 -12.64
CA ASN A 88 5.25 4.22 -11.76
C ASN A 88 4.23 3.37 -12.50
N SER A 89 4.76 2.47 -13.33
CA SER A 89 4.02 1.44 -14.04
C SER A 89 3.04 0.81 -13.06
N ALA A 90 1.74 1.00 -13.32
CA ALA A 90 0.69 0.36 -12.56
C ALA A 90 1.02 -1.14 -12.51
N TRP A 91 1.22 -1.65 -11.29
CA TRP A 91 1.33 -3.08 -11.07
C TRP A 91 0.15 -3.76 -11.73
N PRO A 92 0.36 -4.81 -12.56
CA PRO A 92 -0.73 -5.55 -13.14
C PRO A 92 -1.69 -6.02 -12.05
N ASP A 93 -3.00 -6.06 -12.31
CA ASP A 93 -4.02 -6.34 -11.29
C ASP A 93 -3.84 -7.67 -10.54
N HIS A 94 -3.08 -8.61 -11.11
CA HIS A 94 -2.74 -9.90 -10.51
C HIS A 94 -1.59 -9.83 -9.49
N VAL A 95 -0.86 -8.72 -9.39
CA VAL A 95 0.21 -8.52 -8.41
C VAL A 95 -0.31 -7.63 -7.29
N ARG A 96 -0.96 -8.25 -6.29
CA ARG A 96 -1.50 -7.58 -5.11
C ARG A 96 -1.06 -8.28 -3.82
N GLY A 97 -1.05 -7.54 -2.71
CA GLY A 97 -0.76 -8.11 -1.38
C GLY A 97 0.67 -8.63 -1.23
N HIS A 98 0.80 -9.92 -0.89
CA HIS A 98 2.08 -10.54 -0.52
C HIS A 98 3.13 -10.52 -1.64
N ASP A 99 2.73 -10.59 -2.90
CA ASP A 99 3.68 -10.55 -4.02
C ASP A 99 4.36 -9.19 -4.17
N ARG A 100 3.62 -8.11 -3.86
CA ARG A 100 4.19 -6.76 -3.83
C ARG A 100 5.19 -6.61 -2.67
N LEU A 101 4.83 -7.08 -1.48
CA LEU A 101 5.72 -7.05 -0.31
C LEU A 101 6.98 -7.89 -0.54
N ALA A 102 6.83 -9.06 -1.17
CA ALA A 102 7.95 -9.92 -1.55
C ALA A 102 8.87 -9.23 -2.57
N PHE A 103 8.30 -8.52 -3.54
CA PHE A 103 9.09 -7.75 -4.50
C PHE A 103 9.79 -6.55 -3.88
N GLU A 104 9.12 -5.79 -3.01
CA GLU A 104 9.74 -4.68 -2.28
C GLU A 104 10.89 -5.20 -1.39
N ALA A 105 10.70 -6.33 -0.69
CA ALA A 105 11.77 -6.99 0.07
C ALA A 105 12.92 -7.49 -0.84
N PHE A 106 12.60 -8.00 -2.03
CA PHE A 106 13.62 -8.40 -3.01
C PHE A 106 14.50 -7.24 -3.46
N LEU A 107 13.94 -6.04 -3.63
CA LEU A 107 14.69 -4.85 -4.03
C LEU A 107 15.69 -4.39 -2.94
N THR A 108 15.43 -4.67 -1.66
CA THR A 108 16.33 -4.32 -0.55
C THR A 108 17.48 -5.32 -0.34
N LEU A 109 17.48 -6.46 -1.05
CA LEU A 109 18.53 -7.48 -0.92
C LEU A 109 19.86 -7.04 -1.56
N SER A 110 20.97 -7.60 -1.08
CA SER A 110 22.28 -7.48 -1.74
C SER A 110 22.31 -8.22 -3.09
N ASP A 111 23.26 -7.89 -3.95
CA ASP A 111 23.37 -8.51 -5.28
C ASP A 111 23.52 -10.05 -5.23
N MET A 112 24.27 -10.55 -4.24
CA MET A 112 24.45 -11.98 -4.05
C MET A 112 23.13 -12.67 -3.66
N GLN A 113 22.33 -12.05 -2.78
CA GLN A 113 21.02 -12.56 -2.38
C GLN A 113 20.00 -12.48 -3.51
N ARG A 114 20.00 -11.37 -4.29
CA ARG A 114 19.14 -11.23 -5.47
C ARG A 114 19.43 -12.30 -6.53
N LYS A 115 20.70 -12.72 -6.67
CA LYS A 115 21.07 -13.82 -7.59
C LYS A 115 20.42 -15.14 -7.17
N VAL A 116 20.56 -15.52 -5.89
CA VAL A 116 19.96 -16.75 -5.36
C VAL A 116 18.44 -16.78 -5.54
N VAL A 117 17.76 -15.68 -5.23
CA VAL A 117 16.30 -15.60 -5.40
C VAL A 117 15.89 -15.73 -6.87
N ARG A 118 16.62 -15.09 -7.80
CA ARG A 118 16.35 -15.22 -9.24
C ARG A 118 16.55 -16.65 -9.75
N GLU A 119 17.59 -17.34 -9.28
CA GLU A 119 17.84 -18.74 -9.63
C GLU A 119 16.73 -19.67 -9.11
N LEU A 120 16.27 -19.45 -7.88
CA LEU A 120 15.15 -20.20 -7.30
C LEU A 120 13.85 -20.00 -8.11
N ILE A 121 13.51 -18.74 -8.45
CA ILE A 121 12.34 -18.43 -9.27
C ILE A 121 12.45 -19.13 -10.63
N ALA A 122 13.61 -19.09 -11.28
CA ALA A 122 13.84 -19.75 -12.57
C ALA A 122 13.69 -21.28 -12.48
N LEU A 123 14.20 -21.90 -11.42
CA LEU A 123 14.08 -23.34 -11.16
C LEU A 123 12.61 -23.75 -10.99
N LEU A 124 11.85 -22.99 -10.20
CA LEU A 124 10.43 -23.24 -9.96
C LEU A 124 9.59 -23.02 -11.22
N ALA A 125 9.86 -21.97 -12.00
CA ALA A 125 9.17 -21.70 -13.26
C ALA A 125 9.38 -22.83 -14.28
N THR A 126 10.62 -23.32 -14.40
CA THR A 126 10.96 -24.44 -15.28
C THR A 126 10.26 -25.74 -14.82
N SER A 127 10.23 -25.99 -13.51
CA SER A 127 9.57 -27.16 -12.92
C SER A 127 8.04 -27.13 -13.03
N ALA A 128 7.44 -25.93 -13.10
CA ALA A 128 6.03 -25.75 -13.37
C ALA A 128 5.69 -26.07 -14.84
N HIS A 129 6.50 -25.57 -15.78
CA HIS A 129 6.33 -25.84 -17.22
C HIS A 129 6.50 -27.33 -17.58
N LYS A 130 7.40 -28.05 -16.91
CA LYS A 130 7.61 -29.48 -17.16
C LYS A 130 6.40 -30.35 -16.75
N ARG A 131 5.57 -29.89 -15.80
CA ARG A 131 4.37 -30.61 -15.34
C ARG A 131 3.15 -30.43 -16.23
N SER A 132 3.06 -29.36 -17.02
CA SER A 132 1.92 -29.11 -17.92
C SER A 132 2.02 -29.84 -19.26
N GLY A 133 3.20 -30.36 -19.63
CA GLY A 133 3.43 -31.08 -20.89
C GLY A 133 3.36 -32.61 -20.81
N SER A 134 2.86 -33.19 -19.71
CA SER A 134 2.83 -34.64 -19.49
C SER A 134 1.41 -35.19 -19.26
N ARG A 135 0.40 -34.61 -19.90
CA ARG A 135 -0.98 -35.15 -19.97
C ARG A 135 -1.42 -35.29 -21.41
#